data_AF-A0A7C2JF72-F1
#
_entry.id   AF-A0A7C2JF72-F1
#
_cell.length_a   1.000
_cell.length_b   1.000
_cell.length_c   1.000
_cell.angle_alpha   90.00
_cell.angle_beta   90.00
_cell.angle_gamma   90.00
#
_symmetry.space_group_name_H-M   'P 1'
#
loop_
_entity.id
_entity.type
_entity.pdbx_description
1 polymer ?
#
loop_
_entity_poly.entity_id
_entity_poly.type
_entity_poly.pdbx_seq_one_letter_code
_entity_poly.pdbx_strand_id
1 'polypeptide(L)'
;SMGSVAASGGYYIACAADHIVANPGSITGSIGVIAEYVNYGNLLKWAQLEAEVLKSGEFKDTGSPTRPLTPKEREYLQGIINQLYGQFVNAIIEGRGDRLTRERLMQLADGRVYTGEEALKEKLIDEIGNYEAALRIAARMAGIEGDPYVVTPPKPRRITILDLLTKSDLGGLVSEGMLQVPGDTLQFGYIWK
;
A
#
# COMPACT_ATOMS: atom_id res chain seq x y z
N SER A 1 1.22 -10.43 5.85
CA SER A 1 -0.10 -10.89 6.34
C SER A 1 -1.15 -9.87 5.96
N MET A 2 -2.23 -10.30 5.31
CA MET A 2 -3.39 -9.48 4.96
C MET A 2 -4.44 -9.65 6.05
N GLY A 3 -4.81 -8.54 6.70
CA GLY A 3 -5.81 -8.50 7.77
C GLY A 3 -7.24 -8.58 7.23
N SER A 4 -7.98 -7.47 7.28
CA SER A 4 -9.33 -7.37 6.72
C SER A 4 -9.32 -7.08 5.22
N VAL A 5 -8.51 -6.13 4.77
CA VAL A 5 -8.47 -5.68 3.37
C VAL A 5 -7.02 -5.46 2.93
N ALA A 6 -6.67 -5.99 1.77
CA ALA A 6 -5.45 -5.70 1.04
C ALA A 6 -5.73 -5.87 -0.46
N ALA A 7 -6.48 -4.93 -1.02
CA ALA A 7 -6.92 -4.91 -2.42
C ALA A 7 -6.34 -3.68 -3.15
N SER A 8 -6.29 -3.72 -4.48
CA SER A 8 -5.71 -2.67 -5.34
C SER A 8 -4.27 -2.38 -4.90
N GLY A 9 -3.94 -1.13 -4.55
CA GLY A 9 -2.60 -0.77 -4.06
C GLY A 9 -2.11 -1.62 -2.88
N GLY A 10 -3.02 -2.14 -2.03
CA GLY A 10 -2.68 -3.06 -0.94
C GLY A 10 -2.20 -4.42 -1.44
N TYR A 11 -2.78 -4.93 -2.53
CA TYR A 11 -2.29 -6.14 -3.19
C TYR A 11 -1.00 -5.86 -3.97
N TYR A 12 -0.88 -4.67 -4.58
CA TYR A 12 0.31 -4.25 -5.31
C TYR A 12 1.56 -4.27 -4.41
N ILE A 13 1.49 -3.73 -3.19
CA ILE A 13 2.64 -3.82 -2.27
C ILE A 13 2.89 -5.25 -1.78
N ALA A 14 1.82 -6.03 -1.59
CA ALA A 14 1.93 -7.37 -1.03
C ALA A 14 2.49 -8.38 -2.03
N CYS A 15 2.29 -8.18 -3.34
CA CYS A 15 2.74 -9.12 -4.36
C CYS A 15 4.26 -9.25 -4.42
N ALA A 16 5.01 -8.26 -3.91
CA ALA A 16 6.47 -8.31 -3.81
C ALA A 16 7.00 -9.17 -2.66
N ALA A 17 6.14 -9.66 -1.76
CA ALA A 17 6.57 -10.51 -0.64
C ALA A 17 6.88 -11.94 -1.11
N ASP A 18 7.86 -12.58 -0.46
CA ASP A 18 8.19 -13.99 -0.73
C ASP A 18 6.99 -14.92 -0.47
N HIS A 19 6.23 -14.61 0.59
CA HIS A 19 5.09 -15.39 1.03
C HIS A 19 3.94 -14.51 1.53
N ILE A 20 2.74 -14.72 0.98
CA ILE A 20 1.54 -13.93 1.24
C ILE A 20 0.53 -14.79 2.00
N VAL A 21 0.27 -14.39 3.25
CA VAL A 21 -0.76 -14.98 4.11
C VAL A 21 -1.96 -14.05 4.18
N ALA A 22 -3.18 -14.59 4.09
CA ALA A 22 -4.41 -13.82 4.30
C ALA A 22 -5.43 -14.60 5.15
N ASN A 23 -6.30 -13.88 5.88
CA ASN A 23 -7.42 -14.54 6.55
C ASN A 23 -8.43 -15.06 5.51
N PRO A 24 -9.25 -16.08 5.83
CA PRO A 24 -10.25 -16.62 4.89
C PRO A 24 -11.19 -15.53 4.35
N GLY A 25 -11.62 -14.63 5.24
CA GLY A 25 -12.51 -13.50 4.93
C GLY A 25 -11.82 -12.21 4.52
N SER A 26 -10.50 -12.20 4.31
CA SER A 26 -9.80 -11.01 3.80
C SER A 26 -10.32 -10.62 2.42
N ILE A 27 -10.47 -9.33 2.15
CA ILE A 27 -10.77 -8.83 0.81
C ILE A 27 -9.47 -8.41 0.13
N THR A 28 -9.13 -9.08 -0.97
CA THR A 28 -7.92 -8.83 -1.75
C THR A 28 -8.21 -8.79 -3.25
N GLY A 29 -7.18 -8.80 -4.09
CA GLY A 29 -7.29 -8.58 -5.53
C GLY A 29 -7.57 -7.13 -5.84
N SER A 30 -8.68 -6.83 -6.52
CA SER A 30 -8.97 -5.52 -7.12
C SER A 30 -7.81 -5.03 -7.97
N ILE A 31 -7.33 -5.93 -8.82
CA ILE A 31 -6.19 -5.69 -9.70
C ILE A 31 -6.73 -4.87 -10.88
N GLY A 32 -6.49 -3.57 -10.81
CA GLY A 32 -7.05 -2.58 -11.72
C GLY A 32 -6.57 -1.19 -11.36
N VAL A 33 -6.69 -0.27 -12.30
CA VAL A 33 -6.40 1.15 -12.10
C VAL A 33 -7.60 1.95 -12.56
N ILE A 34 -8.08 2.84 -11.69
CA ILE A 34 -9.18 3.74 -11.98
C ILE A 34 -8.74 5.18 -11.71
N ALA A 35 -9.31 6.11 -12.47
CA ALA A 35 -9.24 7.53 -12.18
C ALA A 35 -10.63 8.12 -12.40
N GLU A 36 -11.14 8.82 -11.39
CA GLU A 36 -12.47 9.39 -11.40
C GLU A 36 -12.40 10.92 -11.32
N TYR A 37 -13.21 11.58 -12.13
CA TYR A 37 -13.30 13.04 -12.16
C TYR A 37 -14.77 13.43 -12.16
N VAL A 38 -15.11 14.39 -11.32
CA VAL A 38 -16.45 14.98 -11.28
C VAL A 38 -16.44 16.27 -12.08
N ASN A 39 -17.32 16.37 -13.07
CA ASN A 39 -17.55 17.60 -13.79
C ASN A 39 -18.74 18.36 -13.23
N TYR A 40 -18.52 19.60 -12.78
CA TYR A 40 -19.54 20.53 -12.30
C TYR A 40 -19.74 21.73 -13.24
N GLY A 41 -19.31 21.65 -14.51
CA GLY A 41 -19.48 22.75 -15.47
C GLY A 41 -20.93 23.18 -15.68
N ASN A 42 -21.86 22.22 -15.70
CA ASN A 42 -23.29 22.51 -15.78
C ASN A 42 -23.83 23.22 -14.51
N LEU A 43 -23.27 22.91 -13.34
CA LEU A 43 -23.63 23.56 -12.08
C LEU A 43 -23.16 25.02 -12.07
N LEU A 44 -21.94 25.29 -12.53
CA LEU A 44 -21.42 26.65 -12.65
C LEU A 44 -22.24 27.48 -13.64
N LYS A 45 -22.59 26.89 -14.80
CA LYS A 45 -23.44 27.53 -15.79
C LYS A 45 -24.82 27.89 -15.21
N TRP A 46 -25.42 26.99 -14.42
CA TRP A 46 -26.67 27.28 -13.71
C TRP A 46 -26.51 28.42 -12.70
N ALA A 47 -25.38 28.46 -11.99
CA ALA A 47 -25.04 29.51 -11.02
C ALA A 47 -24.56 30.83 -11.66
N GLN A 48 -24.55 30.94 -12.99
CA GLN A 48 -24.03 32.10 -13.73
C GLN A 48 -22.56 32.42 -13.40
N LEU A 49 -21.78 31.38 -13.08
CA LEU A 49 -20.34 31.48 -12.87
C LEU A 49 -19.60 31.00 -14.11
N GLU A 50 -18.65 31.79 -14.56
CA GLU A 50 -17.76 31.44 -15.67
C GLU A 50 -16.35 31.15 -15.14
N ALA A 51 -15.82 30.00 -15.52
CA ALA A 51 -14.46 29.62 -15.17
C ALA A 51 -13.50 30.09 -16.28
N GLU A 52 -12.66 31.08 -15.97
CA GLU A 52 -11.58 31.51 -16.84
C GLU A 52 -10.28 30.77 -16.47
N VAL A 53 -9.58 30.23 -17.48
CA VAL A 53 -8.33 29.49 -17.29
C VAL A 53 -7.26 30.03 -18.24
N LEU A 54 -6.18 30.55 -17.66
CA LEU A 54 -4.96 30.92 -18.37
C LEU A 54 -3.90 29.85 -18.12
N LYS A 55 -3.43 29.17 -19.16
CA LYS A 55 -2.52 28.04 -19.04
C LYS A 55 -1.35 28.14 -19.99
N SER A 56 -0.18 27.67 -19.55
CA SER A 56 1.07 27.65 -20.31
C SER A 56 1.21 26.46 -21.25
N GLY A 57 0.25 25.53 -21.29
CA GLY A 57 0.27 24.37 -22.18
C GLY A 57 -1.08 23.68 -22.25
N GLU A 58 -1.34 22.98 -23.37
CA GLU A 58 -2.63 22.37 -23.71
C GLU A 58 -3.19 21.49 -22.59
N PHE A 59 -2.35 20.63 -22.01
CA PHE A 59 -2.74 19.60 -21.04
C PHE A 59 -2.71 20.04 -19.57
N LYS A 60 -2.34 21.28 -19.23
CA LYS A 60 -2.14 21.71 -17.83
C LYS A 60 -3.41 21.79 -16.98
N ASP A 61 -4.56 21.83 -17.62
CA ASP A 61 -5.91 21.80 -17.02
C ASP A 61 -6.67 20.52 -17.39
N THR A 62 -5.95 19.47 -17.80
CA THR A 62 -6.54 18.14 -18.02
C THR A 62 -7.22 17.68 -16.74
N GLY A 63 -8.46 17.19 -16.83
CA GLY A 63 -9.25 16.83 -15.65
C GLY A 63 -9.89 18.02 -14.97
N SER A 64 -9.92 19.20 -15.61
CA SER A 64 -10.66 20.35 -15.09
C SER A 64 -12.11 19.96 -14.79
N PRO A 65 -12.60 20.24 -13.58
CA PRO A 65 -13.98 19.92 -13.23
C PRO A 65 -14.98 20.95 -13.77
N THR A 66 -14.54 22.05 -14.37
CA THR A 66 -15.41 23.12 -14.87
C THR A 66 -15.87 22.91 -16.31
N ARG A 67 -15.27 21.97 -17.04
CA ARG A 67 -15.59 21.66 -18.45
C ARG A 67 -15.34 20.18 -18.76
N PRO A 68 -16.05 19.58 -19.72
CA PRO A 68 -15.80 18.19 -20.08
C PRO A 68 -14.36 17.99 -20.58
N LEU A 69 -13.85 16.77 -20.40
CA LEU A 69 -12.59 16.33 -21.01
C LEU A 69 -12.69 16.39 -22.53
N THR A 70 -11.68 16.96 -23.18
CA THR A 70 -11.55 16.87 -24.63
C THR A 70 -11.18 15.44 -25.06
N PRO A 71 -11.38 15.05 -26.33
CA PRO A 71 -10.96 13.74 -26.83
C PRO A 71 -9.46 13.46 -26.60
N LYS A 72 -8.60 14.45 -26.84
CA LYS A 72 -7.15 14.32 -26.61
C LYS A 72 -6.79 14.12 -25.14
N GLU A 73 -7.44 14.87 -24.25
CA GLU A 73 -7.24 14.73 -22.80
C GLU A 73 -7.68 13.35 -22.31
N ARG A 74 -8.80 12.85 -22.84
CA ARG A 74 -9.30 11.50 -22.53
C ARG A 74 -8.32 10.43 -22.98
N GLU A 75 -7.82 10.52 -24.20
CA GLU A 75 -6.81 9.59 -24.72
C GLU A 75 -5.52 9.62 -23.90
N TYR A 76 -5.04 10.82 -23.58
CA TYR A 76 -3.86 11.01 -22.74
C TYR A 76 -4.01 10.36 -21.34
N LEU A 77 -5.12 10.65 -20.64
CA LEU A 77 -5.40 10.06 -19.33
C LEU A 77 -5.59 8.54 -19.41
N GLN A 78 -6.28 8.04 -20.45
CA GLN A 78 -6.43 6.60 -20.66
C GLN A 78 -5.08 5.93 -20.91
N GLY A 79 -4.16 6.59 -21.63
CA GLY A 79 -2.79 6.13 -21.81
C GLY A 79 -2.05 5.95 -20.48
N ILE A 80 -2.17 6.93 -19.57
CA ILE A 80 -1.60 6.84 -18.22
C ILE A 80 -2.22 5.66 -17.45
N ILE A 81 -3.54 5.51 -17.46
CA ILE A 81 -4.24 4.41 -16.78
C ILE A 81 -3.74 3.06 -17.31
N ASN A 82 -3.64 2.90 -18.62
CA ASN A 82 -3.18 1.67 -19.26
C ASN A 82 -1.73 1.35 -18.88
N GLN A 83 -0.86 2.37 -18.84
CA GLN A 83 0.53 2.20 -18.44
C GLN A 83 0.64 1.75 -16.97
N LEU A 84 -0.07 2.41 -16.06
CA LEU A 84 -0.09 2.06 -14.64
C LEU A 84 -0.67 0.66 -14.41
N TYR A 85 -1.73 0.30 -15.13
CA TYR A 85 -2.28 -1.05 -15.10
C TYR A 85 -1.27 -2.09 -15.57
N GLY A 86 -0.56 -1.82 -16.67
CA GLY A 86 0.52 -2.68 -17.16
C GLY A 86 1.64 -2.86 -16.13
N GLN A 87 2.05 -1.80 -15.44
CA GLN A 87 3.03 -1.87 -14.35
C GLN A 87 2.54 -2.75 -13.20
N PHE A 88 1.27 -2.60 -12.79
CA PHE A 88 0.69 -3.42 -11.73
C PHE A 88 0.65 -4.90 -12.12
N VAL A 89 0.19 -5.23 -13.33
CA VAL A 89 0.20 -6.60 -13.85
C VAL A 89 1.63 -7.18 -13.87
N ASN A 90 2.61 -6.40 -14.32
CA ASN A 90 4.01 -6.85 -14.36
C ASN A 90 4.57 -7.14 -12.97
N ALA A 91 4.32 -6.26 -12.00
CA ALA A 91 4.78 -6.47 -10.63
C ALA A 91 4.18 -7.72 -9.97
N ILE A 92 2.93 -8.06 -10.29
CA ILE A 92 2.32 -9.30 -9.82
C ILE A 92 3.01 -10.51 -10.47
N ILE A 93 3.29 -10.48 -11.77
CA ILE A 93 3.98 -11.58 -12.44
C ILE A 93 5.40 -11.76 -11.92
N GLU A 94 6.12 -10.67 -11.69
CA GLU A 94 7.46 -10.72 -11.10
C GLU A 94 7.44 -11.27 -9.67
N GLY A 95 6.50 -10.82 -8.83
CA GLY A 95 6.42 -11.26 -7.43
C GLY A 95 5.83 -12.66 -7.24
N ARG A 96 4.84 -13.06 -8.04
CA ARG A 96 4.25 -14.41 -7.97
C ARG A 96 5.10 -15.45 -8.70
N GLY A 97 5.84 -15.06 -9.73
CA GLY A 97 6.74 -15.95 -10.47
C GLY A 97 5.99 -17.08 -11.19
N ASP A 98 6.51 -18.30 -11.06
CA ASP A 98 5.92 -19.52 -11.65
C ASP A 98 4.57 -19.91 -11.05
N ARG A 99 4.22 -19.36 -9.88
CA ARG A 99 2.94 -19.62 -9.22
C ARG A 99 1.75 -19.11 -10.04
N LEU A 100 1.91 -18.05 -10.84
CA LEU A 100 0.81 -17.43 -11.58
C LEU A 100 1.25 -16.99 -12.99
N THR A 101 0.68 -17.62 -14.02
CA THR A 101 0.91 -17.24 -15.42
C THR A 101 0.26 -15.90 -15.76
N ARG A 102 0.84 -15.16 -16.70
CA ARG A 102 0.26 -13.90 -17.21
C ARG A 102 -1.14 -14.09 -17.76
N GLU A 103 -1.38 -15.16 -18.51
CA GLU A 103 -2.67 -15.45 -19.12
C GLU A 103 -3.75 -15.61 -18.06
N ARG A 104 -3.46 -16.37 -17.00
CA ARG A 104 -4.38 -16.50 -15.86
C ARG A 104 -4.57 -15.18 -15.13
N LEU A 105 -3.50 -14.43 -14.86
CA LEU A 105 -3.61 -13.12 -14.20
C LEU A 105 -4.52 -12.17 -14.99
N MET A 106 -4.42 -12.12 -16.33
CA MET A 106 -5.28 -11.27 -17.14
C MET A 106 -6.78 -11.62 -17.03
N GLN A 107 -7.12 -12.87 -16.71
CA GLN A 107 -8.51 -13.29 -16.44
C GLN A 107 -8.98 -12.87 -15.04
N LEU A 108 -8.05 -12.62 -14.11
CA LEU A 108 -8.32 -12.22 -12.74
C LEU A 108 -8.24 -10.69 -12.54
N ALA A 109 -7.52 -10.00 -13.43
CA ALA A 109 -7.17 -8.60 -13.33
C ALA A 109 -8.17 -7.66 -14.00
N ASP A 110 -9.46 -7.84 -13.73
CA ASP A 110 -10.55 -6.99 -14.24
C ASP A 110 -11.11 -6.01 -13.19
N GLY A 111 -10.40 -5.85 -12.07
CA GLY A 111 -10.77 -4.96 -10.98
C GLY A 111 -11.68 -5.57 -9.91
N ARG A 112 -12.14 -6.83 -10.08
CA ARG A 112 -12.94 -7.50 -9.05
C ARG A 112 -12.13 -7.83 -7.79
N VAL A 113 -12.83 -7.94 -6.66
CA VAL A 113 -12.23 -8.40 -5.40
C VAL A 113 -12.37 -9.91 -5.25
N TYR A 114 -11.52 -10.49 -4.39
CA TYR A 114 -11.56 -11.88 -3.99
C TYR A 114 -11.51 -11.97 -2.47
N THR A 115 -12.21 -12.95 -1.91
CA THR A 115 -11.97 -13.40 -0.53
C THR A 115 -10.59 -14.05 -0.41
N GLY A 116 -10.05 -14.19 0.79
CA GLY A 116 -8.78 -14.89 1.01
C GLY A 116 -8.84 -16.34 0.49
N GLU A 117 -9.96 -17.03 0.71
CA GLU A 117 -10.13 -18.41 0.20
C GLU A 117 -10.11 -18.49 -1.33
N GLU A 118 -10.78 -17.57 -2.02
CA GLU A 118 -10.75 -17.50 -3.47
C GLU A 118 -9.35 -17.13 -3.97
N ALA A 119 -8.72 -16.14 -3.33
CA ALA A 119 -7.38 -15.71 -3.66
C ALA A 119 -6.35 -16.84 -3.53
N LEU A 120 -6.50 -17.75 -2.56
CA LEU A 120 -5.64 -18.93 -2.44
C LEU A 120 -5.84 -19.89 -3.62
N LYS A 121 -7.10 -20.18 -3.98
CA LYS A 121 -7.42 -21.05 -5.12
C LYS A 121 -6.87 -20.48 -6.43
N GLU A 122 -6.91 -19.17 -6.57
CA GLU A 122 -6.39 -18.43 -7.72
C GLU A 122 -4.89 -18.14 -7.67
N LYS A 123 -4.20 -18.62 -6.62
CA LYS A 123 -2.76 -18.44 -6.39
C LYS A 123 -2.33 -16.97 -6.29
N LEU A 124 -3.26 -16.08 -5.95
CA LEU A 124 -3.00 -14.69 -5.62
C LEU A 124 -2.32 -14.56 -4.25
N ILE A 125 -2.54 -15.52 -3.36
CA ILE A 125 -1.86 -15.67 -2.07
C ILE A 125 -1.28 -17.08 -1.94
N ASP A 126 -0.52 -17.32 -0.87
CA ASP A 126 0.17 -18.59 -0.64
C ASP A 126 -0.47 -19.43 0.47
N GLU A 127 -1.01 -18.80 1.51
CA GLU A 127 -1.56 -19.50 2.66
C GLU A 127 -2.72 -18.75 3.33
N ILE A 128 -3.68 -19.50 3.87
CA ILE A 128 -4.70 -18.96 4.77
C ILE A 128 -4.17 -18.93 6.19
N GLY A 129 -4.21 -17.77 6.81
CA GLY A 129 -3.75 -17.59 8.18
C GLY A 129 -3.83 -16.14 8.64
N ASN A 130 -3.26 -15.89 9.81
CA ASN A 130 -3.28 -14.57 10.44
C ASN A 130 -1.86 -14.00 10.57
N TYR A 131 -1.71 -12.94 11.36
CA TYR A 131 -0.41 -12.33 11.63
C TYR A 131 0.58 -13.32 12.26
N GLU A 132 0.14 -14.11 13.23
CA GLU A 132 0.98 -15.10 13.93
C GLU A 132 1.51 -16.18 12.97
N ALA A 133 0.67 -16.64 12.04
CA ALA A 133 1.11 -17.57 11.00
C ALA A 133 2.19 -16.96 10.11
N ALA A 134 1.99 -15.71 9.66
CA ALA A 134 2.97 -15.00 8.86
C ALA A 134 4.29 -14.76 9.61
N LEU A 135 4.23 -14.44 10.91
CA LEU A 135 5.41 -14.26 11.76
C LEU A 135 6.21 -15.56 11.86
N ARG A 136 5.54 -16.69 12.10
CA ARG A 136 6.20 -18.01 12.13
C ARG A 136 6.78 -18.40 10.76
N ILE A 137 6.10 -18.08 9.66
CA ILE A 137 6.63 -18.30 8.31
C ILE A 137 7.91 -17.47 8.10
N ALA A 138 7.87 -16.18 8.42
CA ALA A 138 9.03 -15.29 8.30
C ALA A 138 10.21 -15.77 9.17
N ALA A 139 9.95 -16.18 10.42
CA ALA A 139 10.95 -16.73 11.32
C ALA A 139 11.60 -18.01 10.76
N ARG A 140 10.80 -18.93 10.22
CA ARG A 140 11.30 -20.15 9.55
C ARG A 140 12.15 -19.83 8.32
N MET A 141 11.72 -18.87 7.50
CA MET A 141 12.48 -18.42 6.32
C MET A 141 13.82 -17.77 6.70
N ALA A 142 13.88 -17.11 7.85
CA ALA A 142 15.09 -16.51 8.40
C ALA A 142 15.98 -17.50 9.18
N GLY A 143 15.56 -18.76 9.35
CA GLY A 143 16.31 -19.78 10.11
C GLY A 143 16.27 -19.62 11.63
N ILE A 144 15.25 -18.94 12.18
CA ILE A 144 15.07 -18.79 13.63
C ILE A 144 14.41 -20.06 14.18
N GLU A 145 15.01 -20.65 15.21
CA GLU A 145 14.47 -21.81 15.92
C GLU A 145 13.59 -21.39 17.12
N GLY A 146 12.52 -22.14 17.36
CA GLY A 146 11.59 -21.88 18.46
C GLY A 146 10.50 -20.85 18.14
N ASP A 147 9.89 -20.30 19.20
CA ASP A 147 8.81 -19.32 19.06
C ASP A 147 9.39 -17.90 18.87
N PRO A 148 9.11 -17.22 17.75
CA PRO A 148 9.71 -15.93 17.47
C PRO A 148 9.18 -14.84 18.41
N TYR A 149 10.10 -14.08 19.00
CA TYR A 149 9.76 -12.89 19.79
C TYR A 149 9.90 -11.62 18.95
N VAL A 150 8.83 -10.81 18.88
CA VAL A 150 8.84 -9.53 18.17
C VAL A 150 9.38 -8.43 19.08
N VAL A 151 10.55 -7.91 18.75
CA VAL A 151 11.09 -6.70 19.39
C VAL A 151 10.52 -5.47 18.67
N THR A 152 9.85 -4.60 19.41
CA THR A 152 9.38 -3.32 18.88
C THR A 152 10.26 -2.19 19.40
N PRO A 153 10.62 -1.19 18.57
CA PRO A 153 11.35 -0.04 19.06
C PRO A 153 10.53 0.69 20.14
N PRO A 154 11.17 1.27 21.16
CA PRO A 154 10.47 2.04 22.17
C PRO A 154 9.69 3.16 21.48
N LYS A 155 8.40 3.30 21.81
CA LYS A 155 7.58 4.40 21.27
C LYS A 155 8.26 5.72 21.61
N PRO A 156 8.41 6.66 20.65
CA PRO A 156 8.98 7.96 20.96
C PRO A 156 8.16 8.61 22.07
N ARG A 157 8.83 8.99 23.15
CA ARG A 157 8.18 9.63 24.28
C ARG A 157 7.61 10.97 23.83
N ARG A 158 6.41 11.30 24.32
CA ARG A 158 5.86 12.65 24.14
C ARG A 158 6.69 13.60 25.00
N ILE A 159 7.30 14.61 24.37
CA ILE A 159 8.01 15.68 25.08
C ILE A 159 7.01 16.32 26.05
N THR A 160 7.32 16.28 27.34
CA THR A 160 6.48 16.87 28.38
C THR A 160 6.88 18.33 28.63
N ILE A 161 5.99 19.11 29.25
CA ILE A 161 6.27 20.52 29.63
C ILE A 161 7.51 20.60 30.54
N LEU A 162 7.74 19.56 31.36
CA LEU A 162 8.90 19.49 32.24
C LEU A 162 10.21 19.33 31.45
N ASP A 163 10.22 18.55 30.36
CA ASP A 163 11.37 18.40 29.46
C ASP A 163 11.68 19.73 28.74
N LEU A 164 10.62 20.48 28.39
CA LEU A 164 10.72 21.83 27.81
C LEU A 164 11.27 22.87 28.78
N LEU A 165 10.87 22.81 30.05
CA LEU A 165 11.30 23.75 31.10
C LEU A 165 12.73 23.49 31.58
N THR A 166 13.11 22.21 31.70
CA THR A 166 14.42 21.83 32.25
C THR A 166 15.52 21.77 31.19
N LYS A 167 15.18 21.85 29.89
CA LYS A 167 16.11 21.69 28.75
C LYS A 167 17.04 20.49 28.89
N SER A 168 16.63 19.49 29.67
CA SER A 168 17.43 18.34 30.08
C SER A 168 16.54 17.11 30.08
N ASP A 169 17.04 15.98 29.59
CA ASP A 169 16.29 14.73 29.54
C ASP A 169 16.26 14.03 30.92
N LEU A 170 15.58 14.66 31.88
CA LEU A 170 15.39 14.10 33.21
C LEU A 170 14.40 12.92 33.21
N GLY A 171 13.53 12.84 32.20
CA GLY A 171 12.63 11.71 32.01
C GLY A 171 13.34 10.43 31.54
N GLY A 172 14.45 10.55 30.79
CA GLY A 172 15.29 9.44 30.33
C GLY A 172 15.94 8.64 31.45
N LEU A 173 16.44 9.33 32.49
CA LEU A 173 17.11 8.74 33.66
C LEU A 173 16.24 7.74 34.46
N VAL A 174 14.92 7.89 34.42
CA VAL A 174 13.98 6.99 35.13
C VAL A 174 13.67 5.74 34.29
N SER A 175 13.95 5.75 32.98
CA SER A 175 13.62 4.66 32.05
C SER A 175 14.71 3.64 31.86
N GLU A 176 15.98 4.05 31.98
CA GLU A 176 17.15 3.20 31.70
C GLU A 176 17.25 2.01 32.67
N GLY A 177 16.52 2.03 33.78
CA GLY A 177 16.52 0.95 34.78
C GLY A 177 15.67 -0.28 34.44
N MET A 178 14.99 -0.36 33.29
CA MET A 178 13.97 -1.42 33.08
C MET A 178 14.07 -2.27 31.80
N LEU A 179 15.06 -2.10 30.92
CA LEU A 179 15.25 -3.03 29.81
C LEU A 179 16.71 -3.05 29.36
N GLN A 180 17.49 -3.96 29.93
CA GLN A 180 18.73 -4.43 29.33
C GLN A 180 18.45 -5.79 28.70
N VAL A 181 18.41 -5.84 27.38
CA VAL A 181 18.55 -7.09 26.63
C VAL A 181 20.05 -7.37 26.53
N PRO A 182 20.56 -8.52 27.01
CA PRO A 182 21.95 -8.88 26.85
C PRO A 182 22.22 -9.26 25.40
N GLY A 183 23.22 -8.63 24.78
CA GLY A 183 23.69 -8.94 23.42
C GLY A 183 23.15 -7.97 22.37
N ASP A 184 24.07 -7.18 21.82
CA ASP A 184 23.96 -6.27 20.67
C ASP A 184 22.82 -5.26 20.67
N THR A 185 23.21 -3.99 20.81
CA THR A 185 22.35 -2.83 20.58
C THR A 185 21.86 -2.83 19.13
N LEU A 186 20.65 -3.34 18.90
CA LEU A 186 19.96 -3.26 17.60
C LEU A 186 19.77 -1.79 17.20
N GLN A 187 20.67 -1.28 16.37
CA GLN A 187 20.51 0.01 15.70
C GLN A 187 19.68 -0.19 14.44
N PHE A 188 18.43 0.27 14.47
CA PHE A 188 17.60 0.39 13.26
C PHE A 188 18.03 1.66 12.52
N GLY A 189 19.03 1.53 11.65
CA GLY A 189 19.40 2.56 10.68
C GLY A 189 18.43 2.56 9.51
N TYR A 190 17.75 3.67 9.26
CA TYR A 190 17.02 3.86 8.00
C TYR A 190 18.04 3.99 6.87
N ILE A 191 18.23 2.93 6.09
CA ILE A 191 18.99 2.99 4.84
C ILE A 191 18.01 3.41 3.74
N TRP A 192 17.92 4.72 3.50
CA TRP A 192 17.54 5.23 2.19
C TRP A 192 18.81 5.75 1.54
N LYS A 193 19.20 5.17 0.41
CA LYS A 193 20.19 5.74 -0.51
C LYS A 193 19.48 6.59 -1.55
#